data_AF-A0A6G9ZB58-F1
#
_entry.id   AF-A0A6G9ZB58-F1
#
_cell.length_a   1.000
_cell.length_b   1.000
_cell.length_c   1.000
_cell.angle_alpha   90.00
_cell.angle_beta   90.00
_cell.angle_gamma   90.00
#
_symmetry.space_group_name_H-M   'P 1'
#
loop_
_entity.id
_entity.type
_entity.pdbx_description
1 polymer ?
#
loop_
_entity_poly.entity_id
_entity_poly.type
_entity_poly.pdbx_seq_one_letter_code
_entity_poly.pdbx_strand_id
1 'polypeptide(L)'
;MDDRGTGYNINVPLPPGTGDDGYRYTADRVVAPALAAFGPELIMVACGFDANAMDPLARQLVTSAGFAALTWTVMEAARDTAHGRLVLVAEGGYSPFCGLATMQTLAGTHVLDDPLLPIVGSMGGQRLEPHQKDVIDRAASFVADIAG
;
A
#
# COMPACT_ATOMS: atom_id res chain seq x y z
N MET A 1 -7.84 27.16 -13.45
CA MET A 1 -9.05 27.03 -12.64
C MET A 1 -8.63 26.18 -11.46
N ASP A 2 -8.36 26.79 -10.31
CA ASP A 2 -8.18 26.05 -9.06
C ASP A 2 -9.56 25.95 -8.41
N ASP A 3 -10.06 24.73 -8.29
CA ASP A 3 -11.23 24.45 -7.48
C ASP A 3 -10.80 23.94 -6.10
N ARG A 4 -11.77 23.73 -5.20
CA ARG A 4 -11.48 23.32 -3.81
C ARG A 4 -10.92 21.89 -3.68
N GLY A 5 -10.86 21.11 -4.76
CA GLY A 5 -10.35 19.75 -4.78
C GLY A 5 -8.94 19.62 -5.36
N THR A 6 -8.39 20.66 -5.98
CA THR A 6 -7.00 20.67 -6.46
C THR A 6 -6.03 20.34 -5.31
N GLY A 7 -5.10 19.40 -5.53
CA GLY A 7 -4.11 18.97 -4.53
C GLY A 7 -4.56 17.81 -3.61
N TYR A 8 -5.85 17.48 -3.59
CA TYR A 8 -6.41 16.46 -2.68
C TYR A 8 -6.58 15.07 -3.33
N ASN A 9 -5.99 14.84 -4.51
CA ASN A 9 -5.96 13.53 -5.17
C ASN A 9 -4.56 13.22 -5.70
N ILE A 10 -3.94 12.16 -5.20
CA ILE A 10 -2.60 11.71 -5.61
C ILE A 10 -2.71 10.32 -6.25
N ASN A 11 -2.33 10.22 -7.52
CA ASN A 11 -2.21 8.94 -8.24
C ASN A 11 -0.76 8.46 -8.23
N VAL A 12 -0.53 7.18 -7.93
CA VAL A 12 0.79 6.53 -8.01
C VAL A 12 0.75 5.38 -9.04
N PRO A 13 1.03 5.64 -10.33
CA PRO A 13 0.88 4.64 -11.38
C PRO A 13 2.10 3.70 -11.45
N LEU A 14 2.18 2.75 -10.51
CA LEU A 14 3.32 1.84 -10.40
C LEU A 14 3.52 1.00 -11.67
N PRO A 15 4.77 0.87 -12.18
CA PRO A 15 5.06 0.01 -13.33
C PRO A 15 4.69 -1.46 -13.07
N PRO A 16 4.36 -2.23 -14.12
CA PRO A 16 4.27 -3.69 -14.00
C PRO A 16 5.54 -4.30 -13.40
N GLY A 17 5.40 -5.36 -12.62
CA GLY A 17 6.50 -6.04 -11.95
C GLY A 17 6.95 -5.38 -10.65
N THR A 18 6.17 -4.45 -10.08
CA THR A 18 6.50 -3.84 -8.79
C THR A 18 6.12 -4.80 -7.66
N GLY A 19 7.11 -5.23 -6.89
CA GLY A 19 6.94 -6.07 -5.70
C GLY A 19 7.02 -5.29 -4.40
N ASP A 20 7.37 -5.99 -3.33
CA ASP A 20 7.25 -5.51 -1.95
C ASP A 20 8.02 -4.20 -1.69
N ASP A 21 9.29 -4.08 -2.12
CA ASP A 21 10.08 -2.87 -1.85
C ASP A 21 9.50 -1.63 -2.56
N GLY A 22 8.94 -1.80 -3.75
CA GLY A 22 8.32 -0.68 -4.48
C GLY A 22 7.01 -0.21 -3.85
N TYR A 23 6.19 -1.15 -3.37
CA TYR A 23 4.99 -0.82 -2.61
C TYR A 23 5.31 -0.21 -1.25
N ARG A 24 6.31 -0.75 -0.54
CA ARG A 24 6.80 -0.18 0.71
C ARG A 24 7.35 1.24 0.49
N TYR A 25 8.19 1.44 -0.52
CA TYR A 25 8.71 2.76 -0.86
C TYR A 25 7.57 3.75 -1.18
N THR A 26 6.51 3.29 -1.86
CA THR A 26 5.30 4.09 -2.10
C THR A 26 4.60 4.47 -0.80
N ALA A 27 4.43 3.51 0.11
CA ALA A 27 3.81 3.76 1.42
C ALA A 27 4.61 4.78 2.23
N ASP A 28 5.94 4.62 2.27
CA ASP A 28 6.86 5.44 3.06
C ASP A 28 7.05 6.86 2.48
N ARG A 29 7.01 7.01 1.14
CA ARG A 29 7.32 8.27 0.46
C ARG A 29 6.10 9.07 0.03
N VAL A 30 4.95 8.42 -0.15
CA VAL A 30 3.74 9.07 -0.64
C VAL A 30 2.62 8.94 0.38
N VAL A 31 2.22 7.72 0.73
CA VAL A 31 0.99 7.48 1.50
C VAL A 31 1.07 8.03 2.92
N ALA A 32 2.06 7.59 3.71
CA ALA A 32 2.19 8.05 5.10
C ALA A 32 2.44 9.57 5.19
N PRO A 33 3.33 10.18 4.36
CA PRO A 33 3.47 11.64 4.32
C PRO A 33 2.18 12.38 3.92
N ALA A 34 1.42 11.86 2.95
CA ALA A 34 0.16 12.47 2.54
C ALA A 34 -0.90 12.45 3.65
N LEU A 35 -1.02 11.33 4.36
CA LEU A 35 -1.92 11.20 5.50
C LEU A 35 -1.52 12.15 6.65
N ALA A 36 -0.22 12.28 6.92
CA ALA A 36 0.29 13.22 7.92
C ALA A 36 0.02 14.68 7.54
N ALA A 37 0.20 15.05 6.27
CA ALA A 37 -0.08 16.40 5.77
C ALA A 37 -1.58 16.72 5.77
N PHE A 38 -2.42 15.74 5.42
CA PHE A 38 -3.87 15.93 5.34
C PHE A 38 -4.55 15.96 6.73
N GLY A 39 -4.04 15.22 7.70
CA GLY A 39 -4.60 15.16 9.06
C GLY A 39 -6.03 14.60 9.12
N PRO A 40 -6.30 13.39 8.58
CA PRO A 40 -7.65 12.85 8.51
C PRO A 40 -8.20 12.46 9.89
N GLU A 41 -9.51 12.60 10.07
CA GLU A 41 -10.19 12.06 11.25
C GLU A 41 -10.52 10.56 11.13
N LEU A 42 -10.42 9.99 9.94
CA LEU A 42 -10.67 8.57 9.63
C LEU A 42 -9.84 8.18 8.42
N ILE A 43 -9.17 7.03 8.48
CA ILE A 43 -8.56 6.40 7.30
C ILE A 43 -9.46 5.27 6.82
N MET A 44 -9.83 5.31 5.54
CA MET A 44 -10.56 4.24 4.87
C MET A 44 -9.72 3.70 3.72
N VAL A 45 -9.53 2.38 3.69
CA VAL A 45 -8.73 1.70 2.67
C VAL A 45 -9.66 0.82 1.83
N ALA A 46 -9.77 1.13 0.54
CA ALA A 46 -10.30 0.21 -0.46
C ALA A 46 -9.25 -0.91 -0.65
N CYS A 47 -9.44 -2.03 0.05
CA CYS A 47 -8.44 -3.05 0.27
C CYS A 47 -8.57 -4.16 -0.78
N GLY A 48 -7.99 -3.92 -1.94
CA GLY A 48 -7.80 -4.91 -2.99
C GLY A 48 -6.51 -5.72 -2.79
N PHE A 49 -6.56 -6.99 -3.16
CA PHE A 49 -5.40 -7.90 -3.15
C PHE A 49 -4.94 -8.27 -4.56
N ASP A 50 -5.46 -7.62 -5.60
CA ASP A 50 -5.14 -7.88 -7.00
C ASP A 50 -3.70 -7.49 -7.40
N ALA A 51 -3.01 -6.69 -6.58
CA ALA A 51 -1.57 -6.47 -6.73
C ALA A 51 -0.69 -7.70 -6.39
N ASN A 52 -1.28 -8.81 -5.93
CA ASN A 52 -0.53 -10.01 -5.59
C ASN A 52 0.15 -10.65 -6.81
N ALA A 53 1.32 -11.26 -6.59
CA ALA A 53 2.12 -11.87 -7.66
C ALA A 53 1.43 -12.99 -8.46
N MET A 54 0.37 -13.59 -7.91
CA MET A 54 -0.37 -14.68 -8.53
C MET A 54 -1.69 -14.21 -9.14
N ASP A 55 -1.97 -12.91 -9.17
CA ASP A 55 -3.22 -12.38 -9.70
C ASP A 55 -3.30 -12.52 -11.22
N PRO A 56 -4.38 -13.10 -11.77
CA PRO A 56 -4.52 -13.24 -13.22
C PRO A 56 -4.83 -11.93 -13.93
N LEU A 57 -5.30 -10.88 -13.25
CA LEU A 57 -5.78 -9.62 -13.84
C LEU A 57 -4.77 -8.48 -13.76
N ALA A 58 -3.80 -8.53 -12.85
CA ALA A 58 -2.72 -7.55 -12.74
C ALA A 58 -1.35 -8.17 -12.99
N ARG A 59 -0.32 -7.34 -13.12
CA ARG A 59 1.09 -7.73 -13.35
C ARG A 59 2.02 -7.26 -12.23
N GLN A 60 1.49 -7.06 -11.02
CA GLN A 60 2.29 -6.68 -9.85
C GLN A 60 2.80 -7.92 -9.13
N LEU A 61 3.71 -7.76 -8.17
CA LEU A 61 4.43 -8.86 -7.53
C LEU A 61 4.37 -8.82 -5.99
N VAL A 62 3.36 -8.17 -5.41
CA VAL A 62 3.25 -8.02 -3.96
C VAL A 62 3.01 -9.38 -3.30
N THR A 63 3.69 -9.63 -2.20
CA THR A 63 3.55 -10.86 -1.41
C THR A 63 2.57 -10.66 -0.24
N SER A 64 2.18 -11.74 0.42
CA SER A 64 1.41 -11.67 1.66
C SER A 64 2.15 -10.88 2.75
N ALA A 65 3.48 -10.97 2.81
CA ALA A 65 4.31 -10.15 3.71
C ALA A 65 4.30 -8.67 3.31
N GLY A 66 4.29 -8.36 2.02
CA GLY A 66 4.11 -7.01 1.50
C GLY A 66 2.77 -6.40 1.92
N PHE A 67 1.66 -7.12 1.75
CA PHE A 67 0.34 -6.67 2.23
C PHE A 67 0.30 -6.48 3.75
N ALA A 68 0.93 -7.36 4.53
CA ALA A 68 1.07 -7.18 5.97
C ALA A 68 1.84 -5.89 6.32
N ALA A 69 2.94 -5.60 5.62
CA ALA A 69 3.71 -4.38 5.81
C ALA A 69 2.91 -3.11 5.46
N LEU A 70 2.17 -3.12 4.34
CA LEU A 70 1.29 -2.01 3.97
C LEU A 70 0.16 -1.80 4.98
N THR A 71 -0.41 -2.89 5.49
CA THR A 71 -1.43 -2.85 6.55
C THR A 71 -0.85 -2.21 7.82
N TRP A 72 0.38 -2.56 8.18
CA TRP A 72 1.07 -1.96 9.33
C TRP A 72 1.26 -0.44 9.14
N THR A 73 1.71 0.01 7.96
CA THR A 73 1.91 1.43 7.67
C THR A 73 0.62 2.24 7.84
N VAL A 74 -0.54 1.74 7.35
CA VAL A 74 -1.81 2.46 7.52
C VAL A 74 -2.34 2.39 8.96
N MET A 75 -2.02 1.34 9.73
CA MET A 75 -2.33 1.28 11.15
C MET A 75 -1.53 2.32 11.94
N GLU A 76 -0.24 2.48 11.65
CA GLU A 76 0.61 3.51 12.26
C GLU A 76 0.10 4.91 11.89
N ALA A 77 -0.13 5.18 10.61
CA ALA A 77 -0.67 6.46 10.18
C ALA A 77 -2.02 6.77 10.83
N ALA A 78 -2.92 5.78 10.99
CA ALA A 78 -4.19 5.97 11.67
C ALA A 78 -4.00 6.31 13.16
N ARG A 79 -3.06 5.66 13.85
CA ARG A 79 -2.72 5.99 15.25
C ARG A 79 -2.23 7.42 15.38
N ASP A 80 -1.35 7.84 14.48
CA ASP A 80 -0.69 9.15 14.54
C ASP A 80 -1.62 10.30 14.13
N THR A 81 -2.53 10.08 13.17
CA THR A 81 -3.30 11.16 12.53
C THR A 81 -4.81 11.08 12.77
N ALA A 82 -5.36 9.87 12.91
CA ALA A 82 -6.80 9.61 12.91
C ALA A 82 -7.31 8.98 14.22
N HIS A 83 -6.58 9.15 15.33
CA HIS A 83 -6.92 8.59 16.64
C HIS A 83 -7.15 7.07 16.62
N GLY A 84 -6.40 6.35 15.77
CA GLY A 84 -6.53 4.90 15.57
C GLY A 84 -7.75 4.47 14.76
N ARG A 85 -8.53 5.40 14.19
CA ARG A 85 -9.72 5.07 13.39
C ARG A 85 -9.31 4.67 11.98
N LEU A 86 -9.39 3.37 11.72
CA LEU A 86 -9.04 2.74 10.45
C LEU A 86 -10.12 1.73 10.06
N VAL A 87 -10.57 1.79 8.81
CA VAL A 87 -11.50 0.82 8.21
C VAL A 87 -10.91 0.29 6.90
N LEU A 88 -10.80 -1.03 6.77
CA LEU A 88 -10.46 -1.70 5.52
C LEU A 88 -11.73 -2.31 4.94
N VAL A 89 -12.04 -1.97 3.68
CA VAL A 89 -13.19 -2.49 2.95
C VAL A 89 -12.67 -3.36 1.81
N ALA A 90 -13.05 -4.63 1.77
CA ALA A 90 -12.55 -5.56 0.76
C ALA A 90 -13.00 -5.15 -0.66
N GLU A 91 -12.06 -5.19 -1.61
CA GLU A 91 -12.29 -4.96 -3.03
C GLU A 91 -11.93 -6.24 -3.84
N GLY A 92 -11.27 -6.10 -4.99
CA GLY A 92 -10.82 -7.22 -5.82
C GLY A 92 -9.63 -7.99 -5.24
N GLY A 93 -9.19 -9.02 -5.97
CA GLY A 93 -8.03 -9.84 -5.64
C GLY A 93 -8.40 -11.28 -5.29
N TYR A 94 -7.60 -12.21 -5.81
CA TYR A 94 -7.92 -13.65 -5.79
C TYR A 94 -6.93 -14.49 -4.98
N SER A 95 -6.24 -13.87 -4.01
CA SER A 95 -5.29 -14.55 -3.12
C SER A 95 -5.80 -14.61 -1.68
N PRO A 96 -6.11 -15.81 -1.14
CA PRO A 96 -6.62 -15.95 0.23
C PRO A 96 -5.57 -15.58 1.30
N PHE A 97 -4.27 -15.79 1.02
CA PHE A 97 -3.21 -15.56 1.99
C PHE A 97 -2.86 -14.08 2.18
N CYS A 98 -3.06 -13.25 1.16
CA CYS A 98 -2.86 -11.80 1.28
C CYS A 98 -3.91 -11.19 2.23
N GLY A 99 -5.17 -11.58 2.07
CA GLY A 99 -6.24 -11.17 2.99
C GLY A 99 -6.01 -11.67 4.42
N LEU A 100 -5.57 -12.92 4.58
CA LEU A 100 -5.24 -13.45 5.90
C LEU A 100 -4.09 -12.69 6.57
N ALA A 101 -3.02 -12.38 5.82
CA ALA A 101 -1.91 -11.59 6.33
C ALA A 101 -2.36 -10.21 6.82
N THR A 102 -3.21 -9.51 6.05
CA THR A 102 -3.82 -8.25 6.48
C THR A 102 -4.65 -8.41 7.76
N MET A 103 -5.51 -9.43 7.85
CA MET A 103 -6.32 -9.67 9.06
C MET A 103 -5.48 -9.99 10.29
N GLN A 104 -4.43 -10.80 10.13
CA GLN A 104 -3.48 -11.14 11.19
C GLN A 104 -2.75 -9.90 11.71
N THR A 105 -2.29 -9.03 10.81
CA THR A 105 -1.66 -7.75 11.16
C THR A 105 -2.62 -6.85 11.93
N LEU A 106 -3.86 -6.68 11.45
CA LEU A 106 -4.88 -5.89 12.15
C LEU A 106 -5.18 -6.43 13.55
N ALA A 107 -5.30 -7.76 13.69
CA ALA A 107 -5.60 -8.42 14.94
C ALA A 107 -4.40 -8.51 15.89
N GLY A 108 -3.18 -8.21 15.42
CA GLY A 108 -1.94 -8.37 16.18
C GLY A 108 -1.66 -9.82 16.57
N THR A 109 -2.18 -10.79 15.81
CA THR A 109 -2.01 -12.22 16.08
C THR A 109 -1.63 -12.96 14.81
N HIS A 110 -0.76 -13.96 14.94
CA HIS A 110 -0.37 -14.84 13.85
C HIS A 110 -0.99 -16.22 14.07
N VAL A 111 -1.72 -16.74 13.10
CA VAL A 111 -2.38 -18.06 13.20
C VAL A 111 -1.92 -19.04 12.13
N LEU A 112 -1.52 -18.56 10.95
CA LEU A 112 -1.13 -19.41 9.84
C LEU A 112 -0.08 -18.70 8.96
N ASP A 113 0.95 -19.46 8.57
CA ASP A 113 1.92 -19.03 7.57
C ASP A 113 1.36 -19.15 6.15
N ASP A 114 1.77 -18.26 5.26
CA ASP A 114 1.51 -18.39 3.83
C ASP A 114 2.45 -19.45 3.22
N PRO A 115 1.93 -20.61 2.79
CA PRO A 115 2.75 -21.68 2.21
C PRO A 115 3.33 -21.31 0.84
N LEU A 116 2.81 -20.28 0.16
CA LEU A 116 3.30 -19.81 -1.13
C LEU A 116 4.38 -18.74 -0.98
N LEU A 117 4.49 -18.09 0.19
CA LEU A 117 5.45 -17.01 0.41
C LEU A 117 6.90 -17.39 0.10
N PRO A 118 7.42 -18.58 0.46
CA PRO A 118 8.79 -18.96 0.10
C PRO A 118 9.03 -19.02 -1.42
N ILE A 119 7.98 -19.33 -2.19
CA ILE A 119 8.04 -19.42 -3.66
C ILE A 119 7.91 -18.01 -4.24
N VAL A 120 6.84 -17.29 -3.87
CA VAL A 120 6.51 -15.98 -4.42
C VAL A 120 7.55 -14.92 -4.02
N GLY A 121 8.00 -14.93 -2.78
CA GLY A 121 9.04 -14.03 -2.28
C GLY A 121 10.43 -14.27 -2.90
N SER A 122 10.65 -15.41 -3.54
CA SER A 122 11.88 -15.71 -4.28
C SER A 122 11.84 -15.28 -5.75
N MET A 123 10.67 -14.84 -6.25
CA MET A 123 10.55 -14.32 -7.61
C MET A 123 11.33 -13.00 -7.77
N GLY A 124 11.83 -12.72 -8.98
CA GLY A 124 12.42 -11.42 -9.30
C GLY A 124 11.38 -10.29 -9.16
N GLY A 125 11.84 -9.03 -9.06
CA GLY A 125 10.96 -7.86 -8.98
C GLY A 125 10.53 -7.43 -7.57
N GLN A 126 11.01 -8.14 -6.53
CA GLN A 126 10.76 -7.74 -5.13
C GLN A 126 11.57 -6.52 -4.68
N ARG A 127 12.72 -6.24 -5.33
CA ARG A 127 13.56 -5.08 -5.03
C ARG A 127 13.07 -3.84 -5.76
N LEU A 128 13.28 -2.68 -5.14
CA LEU A 128 13.00 -1.39 -5.76
C LEU A 128 13.96 -1.15 -6.93
N GLU A 129 13.41 -1.05 -8.14
CA GLU A 129 14.17 -0.74 -9.34
C GLU A 129 14.18 0.78 -9.63
N PRO A 130 15.22 1.33 -10.30
CA PRO A 130 15.34 2.77 -10.53
C PRO A 130 14.11 3.39 -11.23
N HIS A 131 13.58 2.71 -12.24
CA HIS A 131 12.41 3.21 -12.99
C HIS A 131 11.12 3.23 -12.14
N GLN A 132 10.99 2.34 -11.16
CA GLN A 132 9.88 2.35 -10.19
C GLN A 132 10.07 3.52 -9.22
N LYS A 133 11.30 3.71 -8.73
CA LYS A 133 11.65 4.81 -7.83
C LYS A 133 11.35 6.17 -8.46
N ASP A 134 11.70 6.38 -9.73
CA ASP A 134 11.43 7.63 -10.44
C ASP A 134 9.93 7.95 -10.52
N VAL A 135 9.08 6.95 -10.74
CA VAL A 135 7.62 7.11 -10.73
C VAL A 135 7.14 7.53 -9.34
N ILE A 136 7.62 6.86 -8.30
CA ILE A 136 7.20 7.09 -6.91
C ILE A 136 7.68 8.46 -6.43
N ASP A 137 8.91 8.86 -6.75
CA ASP A 137 9.45 10.17 -6.37
C ASP A 137 8.69 11.33 -7.04
N ARG A 138 8.26 11.15 -8.30
CA ARG A 138 7.36 12.12 -8.95
C ARG A 138 5.99 12.19 -8.27
N ALA A 139 5.45 11.06 -7.82
CA ALA A 139 4.20 11.09 -7.08
C ALA A 139 4.38 11.75 -5.69
N ALA A 140 5.53 11.52 -5.04
CA ALA A 140 5.88 12.09 -3.76
C ALA A 140 5.99 13.62 -3.80
N SER A 141 6.35 14.23 -4.94
CA SER A 141 6.39 15.69 -5.04
C SER A 141 5.01 16.34 -4.87
N PHE A 142 3.92 15.64 -5.19
CA PHE A 142 2.56 16.16 -5.02
C PHE A 142 2.09 16.19 -3.55
N VAL A 143 2.81 15.52 -2.64
CA VAL A 143 2.49 15.58 -1.20
C VAL A 143 2.61 17.01 -0.66
N ALA A 144 3.52 17.81 -1.24
CA ALA A 144 3.71 19.21 -0.86
C ALA A 144 2.47 20.09 -1.11
N ASP A 145 1.57 19.66 -1.99
CA ASP A 145 0.42 20.44 -2.42
C ASP A 145 -0.81 20.27 -1.49
N ILE A 146 -0.79 19.31 -0.54
CA ILE A 146 -1.93 18.97 0.33
C ILE A 146 -2.28 20.09 1.33
N ALA A 147 -1.33 20.97 1.64
CA ALA A 147 -1.49 22.07 2.60
C ALA A 147 -1.34 23.47 1.96
N GLY A 148 -1.25 23.52 0.62
CA GLY A 148 -1.13 24.74 -0.18
C GLY A 148 -2.46 25.45 -0.44
#